data_AF-A0AAW0IH29-F1
#
_entry.id   AF-A0AAW0IH29-F1
#
_cell.length_a   1.000
_cell.length_b   1.000
_cell.length_c   1.000
_cell.angle_alpha   90.00
_cell.angle_beta   90.00
_cell.angle_gamma   90.00
#
_symmetry.space_group_name_H-M   'P 1'
#
loop_
_entity.id
_entity.type
_entity.pdbx_description
1 polymer ?
#
loop_
_entity_poly.entity_id
_entity_poly.type
_entity_poly.pdbx_seq_one_letter_code
_entity_poly.pdbx_strand_id
1 'polypeptide(L)'
;MSYLGGFDGNFLWNRIGAEYSSNVPVWSLRLLPALAGALSVPMAYQIVLELHFSHCTAMGAALLMLIENALLTQSRLMLLESLLIFFNLLAVLSYLKFFNAQTHSIKYMGIFTYLLVLSIAAVHAWNLIGDQTLSNICVFAHLLARVVALLVIPVFLYLLFFYVHLMLLYRSGPHDQIMSSAFQASLEVTLKSVFGKPLPCWLHSHKNTYPMIYENGRGSSHQQQVTCYPFKDINNWWIVKDPGRHQLVVNNPPRPVRHGDIVQLVHGMTTRLLNT
;
A
#
# COMPACT_ATOMS: atom_id res chain seq x y z
N MET A 1 -15.65 -8.19 8.41
CA MET A 1 -15.92 -9.35 9.29
C MET A 1 -15.26 -9.24 10.66
N SER A 2 -14.02 -8.74 10.78
CA SER A 2 -13.40 -8.46 12.08
C SER A 2 -14.26 -7.55 12.97
N TYR A 3 -14.68 -6.40 12.43
CA TYR A 3 -15.57 -5.45 13.12
C TYR A 3 -16.92 -6.08 13.51
N LEU A 4 -17.54 -6.84 12.58
CA LEU A 4 -18.80 -7.56 12.83
C LEU A 4 -18.66 -8.66 13.89
N GLY A 5 -17.47 -9.24 14.04
CA GLY A 5 -17.15 -10.21 15.08
C GLY A 5 -16.76 -9.59 16.42
N GLY A 6 -16.78 -8.26 16.56
CA GLY A 6 -16.41 -7.56 17.80
C GLY A 6 -14.91 -7.50 18.07
N PHE A 7 -14.07 -7.63 17.03
CA PHE A 7 -12.62 -7.52 17.21
C PHE A 7 -12.18 -6.06 17.37
N ASP A 8 -11.52 -5.76 18.48
CA ASP A 8 -11.05 -4.42 18.87
C ASP A 8 -9.67 -4.03 18.28
N GLY A 9 -8.97 -4.98 17.64
CA GLY A 9 -7.68 -4.74 17.01
C GLY A 9 -6.49 -4.70 17.97
N ASN A 10 -6.69 -4.94 19.27
CA ASN A 10 -5.63 -4.84 20.29
C ASN A 10 -4.73 -6.08 20.40
N PHE A 11 -4.99 -7.12 19.60
CA PHE A 11 -4.18 -8.33 19.58
C PHE A 11 -3.04 -8.21 18.57
N LEU A 12 -1.80 -8.36 19.05
CA LEU A 12 -0.59 -8.27 18.22
C LEU A 12 -0.20 -9.65 17.65
N TRP A 13 -0.16 -9.76 16.33
CA TRP A 13 0.19 -10.97 15.58
C TRP A 13 1.71 -11.09 15.36
N ASN A 14 2.49 -11.21 16.44
CA ASN A 14 3.96 -11.18 16.37
C ASN A 14 4.62 -12.56 16.18
N ARG A 15 3.96 -13.65 16.59
CA ARG A 15 4.55 -15.00 16.61
C ARG A 15 3.59 -16.05 16.08
N ILE A 16 4.07 -16.86 15.15
CA ILE A 16 3.35 -18.03 14.64
C ILE A 16 3.29 -19.08 15.76
N GLY A 17 2.10 -19.61 16.03
CA GLY A 17 1.86 -20.62 17.06
C GLY A 17 1.54 -20.05 18.45
N ALA A 18 1.39 -18.73 18.60
CA ALA A 18 0.87 -18.14 19.83
C ALA A 18 -0.63 -18.45 20.00
N GLU A 19 -1.06 -18.67 21.25
CA GLU A 19 -2.46 -18.89 21.57
C GLU A 19 -3.30 -17.61 21.37
N TYR A 20 -4.52 -17.79 20.89
CA TYR A 20 -5.46 -16.67 20.73
C TYR A 20 -6.08 -16.33 22.08
N SER A 21 -6.05 -15.04 22.43
CA SER A 21 -6.82 -14.55 23.58
C SER A 21 -8.32 -14.70 23.34
N SER A 22 -9.11 -14.78 24.41
CA SER A 22 -10.58 -14.92 24.38
C SER A 22 -11.29 -13.82 23.60
N ASN A 23 -10.65 -12.66 23.43
CA ASN A 23 -11.23 -11.49 22.77
C ASN A 23 -11.08 -11.53 21.23
N VAL A 24 -10.35 -12.49 20.68
CA VAL A 24 -10.15 -12.60 19.22
C VAL A 24 -11.23 -13.51 18.62
N PRO A 25 -12.13 -12.99 17.77
CA PRO A 25 -13.17 -13.79 17.12
C PRO A 25 -12.58 -14.55 15.92
N VAL A 26 -11.77 -15.57 16.18
CA VAL A 26 -11.02 -16.34 15.17
C VAL A 26 -11.95 -16.93 14.10
N TRP A 27 -13.13 -17.41 14.50
CA TRP A 27 -14.11 -17.97 13.58
C TRP A 27 -14.58 -16.92 12.56
N SER A 28 -14.96 -15.74 13.04
CA SER A 28 -15.42 -14.62 12.19
C SER A 28 -14.33 -14.11 11.25
N LEU A 29 -13.07 -14.15 11.68
CA LEU A 29 -11.92 -13.78 10.85
C LEU A 29 -11.64 -14.80 9.74
N ARG A 30 -11.87 -16.09 10.00
CA ARG A 30 -11.69 -17.18 9.02
C ARG A 30 -12.87 -17.37 8.08
N LEU A 31 -14.06 -16.88 8.45
CA LEU A 31 -15.29 -17.07 7.68
C LEU A 31 -15.16 -16.54 6.24
N LEU A 32 -14.61 -15.35 6.04
CA LEU A 32 -14.54 -14.73 4.72
C LEU A 32 -13.60 -15.50 3.75
N PRO A 33 -12.35 -15.82 4.12
CA PRO A 33 -11.50 -16.74 3.36
C PRO A 33 -12.15 -18.11 3.07
N ALA A 34 -12.84 -18.68 4.06
CA ALA A 34 -13.49 -19.98 3.93
C ALA A 34 -14.66 -19.93 2.93
N LEU A 35 -15.47 -18.88 2.96
CA LEU A 35 -16.56 -18.66 2.00
C LEU A 35 -16.02 -18.44 0.59
N ALA A 36 -14.97 -17.63 0.42
CA ALA A 36 -14.33 -17.41 -0.86
C ALA A 36 -13.75 -18.72 -1.44
N GLY A 37 -13.10 -19.52 -0.59
CA GLY A 37 -12.62 -20.85 -0.95
C GLY A 37 -13.76 -21.81 -1.34
N ALA A 38 -14.84 -21.85 -0.56
CA ALA A 38 -15.99 -22.71 -0.85
C ALA A 38 -16.68 -22.33 -2.17
N LEU A 39 -16.83 -21.03 -2.46
CA LEU A 39 -17.42 -20.54 -3.71
C LEU A 39 -16.51 -20.71 -4.93
N SER A 40 -15.20 -20.92 -4.73
CA SER A 40 -14.26 -21.20 -5.82
C SER A 40 -14.54 -22.53 -6.54
N VAL A 41 -15.05 -23.53 -5.81
CA VAL A 41 -15.41 -24.86 -6.33
C VAL A 41 -16.55 -24.82 -7.36
N PRO A 42 -17.75 -24.26 -7.06
CA PRO A 42 -18.82 -24.15 -8.05
C PRO A 42 -18.47 -23.19 -9.19
N MET A 43 -17.59 -22.21 -8.98
CA MET A 43 -17.11 -21.37 -10.09
C MET A 43 -16.25 -22.17 -11.08
N ALA A 44 -15.40 -23.10 -10.61
CA ALA A 44 -14.65 -23.96 -11.51
C ALA A 44 -15.57 -24.85 -12.36
N TYR A 45 -16.65 -25.37 -11.76
CA TYR A 45 -17.71 -26.08 -12.51
C TYR A 45 -18.27 -25.20 -13.63
N GLN A 46 -18.69 -23.98 -13.30
CA GLN A 46 -19.28 -23.04 -14.25
C GLN A 46 -18.29 -22.66 -15.37
N ILE A 47 -17.02 -22.43 -15.04
CA ILE A 47 -15.97 -22.12 -16.03
C ILE A 47 -15.85 -23.26 -17.06
N VAL A 48 -15.83 -24.52 -16.62
CA VAL A 48 -15.71 -25.67 -17.53
C VAL A 48 -16.95 -25.81 -18.43
N LEU A 49 -18.14 -25.48 -17.91
CA LEU A 49 -19.35 -25.43 -18.73
C LEU A 49 -19.32 -24.29 -19.77
N GLU A 50 -18.86 -23.10 -19.38
CA GLU A 50 -18.69 -21.98 -20.32
C GLU A 50 -17.60 -22.27 -21.36
N LEU A 51 -16.70 -23.21 -21.11
CA LEU A 51 -15.75 -23.70 -22.14
C LEU A 51 -16.37 -24.75 -23.09
N HIS A 52 -17.67 -25.01 -23.00
CA HIS A 52 -18.45 -25.98 -23.79
C HIS A 52 -18.05 -27.45 -23.59
N PHE A 53 -17.51 -27.80 -22.41
CA PHE A 53 -17.30 -29.21 -22.06
C PHE A 53 -18.57 -29.85 -21.47
N SER A 54 -18.56 -31.19 -21.39
CA SER A 54 -19.68 -31.95 -20.82
C SER A 54 -19.86 -31.69 -19.31
N HIS A 55 -21.08 -31.86 -18.80
CA HIS A 55 -21.37 -31.77 -17.37
C HIS A 55 -20.56 -32.76 -16.53
N CYS A 56 -20.21 -33.94 -17.07
CA CYS A 56 -19.36 -34.92 -16.39
C CYS A 56 -17.94 -34.39 -16.20
N THR A 57 -17.37 -33.75 -17.22
CA THR A 57 -16.04 -33.12 -17.14
C THR A 57 -16.04 -31.94 -16.17
N ALA A 58 -17.09 -31.11 -16.19
CA ALA A 58 -17.24 -30.00 -15.26
C ALA A 58 -17.34 -30.48 -13.80
N MET A 59 -18.10 -31.55 -13.56
CA MET A 59 -18.20 -32.17 -12.23
C MET A 59 -16.85 -32.72 -11.77
N GLY A 60 -16.11 -33.39 -12.67
CA GLY A 60 -14.76 -33.87 -12.39
C GLY A 60 -13.79 -32.76 -12.02
N ALA A 61 -13.81 -31.63 -12.74
CA ALA A 61 -12.97 -30.47 -12.44
C ALA A 61 -13.30 -29.84 -11.08
N ALA A 62 -14.58 -29.70 -10.76
CA ALA A 62 -15.02 -29.19 -9.46
C ALA A 62 -14.62 -30.15 -8.32
N LEU A 63 -14.74 -31.46 -8.53
CA LEU A 63 -14.33 -32.46 -7.55
C LEU A 63 -12.81 -32.45 -7.32
N LEU A 64 -12.01 -32.37 -8.39
CA LEU A 64 -10.55 -32.25 -8.28
C LEU A 64 -10.15 -31.00 -7.49
N MET A 65 -10.82 -29.88 -7.72
CA MET A 65 -10.58 -28.65 -6.97
C MET A 65 -11.06 -28.73 -5.52
N LEU A 66 -12.16 -29.43 -5.26
CA LEU A 66 -12.70 -29.66 -3.91
C LEU A 66 -11.75 -30.49 -3.04
N ILE A 67 -11.07 -31.48 -3.62
CA ILE A 67 -10.13 -32.35 -2.90
C ILE A 67 -8.69 -31.82 -2.88
N GLU A 68 -8.43 -30.65 -3.49
CA GLU A 68 -7.11 -30.05 -3.51
C GLU A 68 -6.72 -29.50 -2.13
N ASN A 69 -5.77 -30.17 -1.48
CA ASN A 69 -5.34 -29.86 -0.12
C ASN A 69 -4.72 -28.46 -0.01
N ALA A 70 -4.06 -27.96 -1.05
CA ALA A 70 -3.50 -26.61 -1.04
C ALA A 70 -4.60 -25.53 -0.92
N LEU A 71 -5.72 -25.68 -1.65
CA LEU A 71 -6.84 -24.75 -1.59
C LEU A 71 -7.62 -24.86 -0.26
N LEU A 72 -7.77 -26.07 0.27
CA LEU A 72 -8.40 -26.29 1.57
C LEU A 72 -7.60 -25.68 2.72
N THR A 73 -6.28 -25.86 2.72
CA THR A 73 -5.41 -25.28 3.76
C THR A 73 -5.40 -23.75 3.68
N GLN A 74 -5.33 -23.19 2.47
CA GLN A 74 -5.28 -21.74 2.26
C GLN A 74 -6.60 -21.04 2.61
N SER A 75 -7.75 -21.63 2.27
CA SER A 75 -9.07 -21.07 2.58
C SER A 75 -9.46 -21.19 4.06
N ARG A 76 -8.83 -22.10 4.81
CA ARG A 76 -9.06 -22.27 6.26
C ARG A 76 -8.39 -21.19 7.11
N LEU A 77 -7.32 -20.57 6.60
CA LEU A 77 -6.53 -19.57 7.33
C LEU A 77 -6.98 -18.14 7.02
N MET A 78 -6.52 -17.17 7.81
CA MET A 78 -6.82 -15.74 7.65
C MET A 78 -5.93 -15.13 6.54
N LEU A 79 -5.98 -15.73 5.35
CA LEU A 79 -5.11 -15.45 4.20
C LEU A 79 -5.89 -14.75 3.08
N LEU A 80 -5.28 -13.75 2.44
CA LEU A 80 -5.89 -12.96 1.36
C LEU A 80 -5.92 -13.73 0.04
N GLU A 81 -5.10 -14.76 -0.08
CA GLU A 81 -4.86 -15.54 -1.29
C GLU A 81 -6.11 -16.32 -1.71
N SER A 82 -6.95 -16.75 -0.75
CA SER A 82 -8.26 -17.36 -1.02
C SER A 82 -9.23 -16.38 -1.72
N LEU A 83 -9.25 -15.12 -1.28
CA LEU A 83 -10.04 -14.04 -1.89
C LEU A 83 -9.49 -13.69 -3.27
N LEU A 84 -8.17 -13.64 -3.42
CA LEU A 84 -7.52 -13.41 -4.70
C LEU A 84 -7.89 -14.50 -5.72
N ILE A 85 -7.83 -15.78 -5.34
CA ILE A 85 -8.22 -16.89 -6.22
C ILE A 85 -9.71 -16.77 -6.58
N PHE A 86 -10.58 -16.48 -5.62
CA PHE A 86 -12.00 -16.26 -5.87
C PHE A 86 -12.25 -15.15 -6.91
N PHE A 87 -11.66 -13.96 -6.73
CA PHE A 87 -11.88 -12.87 -7.68
C PHE A 87 -11.26 -13.13 -9.06
N ASN A 88 -10.13 -13.83 -9.12
CA ASN A 88 -9.56 -14.25 -10.41
C ASN A 88 -10.48 -15.21 -11.16
N LEU A 89 -11.02 -16.22 -10.48
CA LEU A 89 -11.97 -17.15 -11.09
C LEU A 89 -13.27 -16.46 -11.50
N LEU A 90 -13.76 -15.52 -10.68
CA LEU A 90 -14.93 -14.70 -11.03
C LEU A 90 -14.67 -13.84 -12.27
N ALA A 91 -13.47 -13.26 -12.39
CA ALA A 91 -13.07 -12.48 -13.57
C ALA A 91 -13.01 -13.37 -14.83
N VAL A 92 -12.41 -14.56 -14.72
CA VAL A 92 -12.39 -15.55 -15.82
C VAL A 92 -13.80 -15.98 -16.21
N LEU A 93 -14.65 -16.30 -15.24
CA LEU A 93 -16.04 -16.70 -15.50
C LEU A 93 -16.85 -15.57 -16.16
N SER A 94 -16.70 -14.34 -15.68
CA SER A 94 -17.37 -13.16 -16.25
C SER A 94 -16.89 -12.89 -17.67
N TYR A 95 -15.58 -13.04 -17.92
CA TYR A 95 -15.00 -12.95 -19.25
C TYR A 95 -15.54 -14.03 -20.19
N LEU A 96 -15.60 -15.29 -19.76
CA LEU A 96 -16.12 -16.39 -20.58
C LEU A 96 -17.61 -16.21 -20.89
N LYS A 97 -18.42 -15.84 -19.90
CA LYS A 97 -19.85 -15.53 -20.11
C LYS A 97 -20.04 -14.38 -21.11
N PHE A 98 -19.22 -13.33 -21.00
CA PHE A 98 -19.24 -12.23 -21.95
C PHE A 98 -18.80 -12.67 -23.35
N PHE A 99 -17.71 -13.43 -23.46
CA PHE A 99 -17.22 -13.96 -24.72
C PHE A 99 -18.26 -14.87 -25.40
N ASN A 100 -18.87 -15.79 -24.65
CA ASN A 100 -19.90 -16.68 -25.17
C ASN A 100 -21.19 -15.94 -25.57
N ALA A 101 -21.51 -14.84 -24.89
CA ALA A 101 -22.56 -13.93 -25.34
C ALA A 101 -22.21 -13.20 -26.65
N GLN A 102 -20.92 -13.14 -27.01
CA GLN A 102 -20.38 -12.43 -28.16
C GLN A 102 -19.92 -13.36 -29.32
N THR A 103 -19.90 -14.68 -29.13
CA THR A 103 -19.47 -15.66 -30.14
C THR A 103 -20.51 -15.91 -31.23
N HIS A 104 -20.75 -14.88 -32.05
CA HIS A 104 -20.33 -14.98 -33.44
C HIS A 104 -19.03 -14.18 -33.57
N SER A 105 -17.87 -14.86 -33.48
CA SER A 105 -16.52 -14.47 -33.97
C SER A 105 -15.36 -14.55 -32.95
N ILE A 106 -14.64 -15.67 -33.06
CA ILE A 106 -13.17 -15.89 -32.98
C ILE A 106 -12.42 -15.71 -31.63
N LYS A 107 -11.72 -16.80 -31.26
CA LYS A 107 -10.96 -17.12 -30.03
C LYS A 107 -9.52 -16.57 -30.01
N TYR A 108 -8.90 -16.36 -28.83
CA TYR A 108 -7.60 -16.93 -28.34
C TYR A 108 -7.01 -16.27 -27.03
N MET A 109 -6.86 -17.09 -25.97
CA MET A 109 -5.92 -17.18 -24.80
C MET A 109 -5.29 -16.00 -23.99
N GLY A 110 -5.67 -15.88 -22.71
CA GLY A 110 -4.92 -15.38 -21.53
C GLY A 110 -4.33 -13.95 -21.50
N ILE A 111 -3.02 -13.83 -21.69
CA ILE A 111 -2.33 -12.52 -21.74
C ILE A 111 -2.42 -11.92 -23.13
N PHE A 112 -2.43 -12.79 -24.15
CA PHE A 112 -2.96 -12.42 -25.44
C PHE A 112 -4.44 -12.06 -25.30
N THR A 113 -5.29 -12.66 -24.45
CA THR A 113 -6.67 -12.14 -24.31
C THR A 113 -6.76 -10.73 -23.74
N TYR A 114 -5.92 -10.25 -22.81
CA TYR A 114 -5.99 -8.84 -22.40
C TYR A 114 -5.54 -7.90 -23.53
N LEU A 115 -4.41 -8.19 -24.18
CA LEU A 115 -3.93 -7.42 -25.32
C LEU A 115 -4.82 -7.55 -26.56
N LEU A 116 -5.46 -8.70 -26.75
CA LEU A 116 -6.47 -9.03 -27.76
C LEU A 116 -7.79 -8.34 -27.43
N VAL A 117 -8.22 -8.24 -26.18
CA VAL A 117 -9.39 -7.46 -25.79
C VAL A 117 -9.13 -5.98 -26.05
N LEU A 118 -7.93 -5.48 -25.74
CA LEU A 118 -7.53 -4.10 -26.05
C LEU A 118 -7.44 -3.86 -27.56
N SER A 119 -6.86 -4.79 -28.33
CA SER A 119 -6.75 -4.67 -29.78
C SER A 119 -8.04 -4.97 -30.54
N ILE A 120 -8.90 -5.89 -30.08
CA ILE A 120 -10.27 -6.09 -30.57
C ILE A 120 -11.12 -4.87 -30.22
N ALA A 121 -11.01 -4.31 -29.02
CA ALA A 121 -11.71 -3.07 -28.68
C ALA A 121 -11.26 -1.91 -29.57
N ALA A 122 -9.97 -1.83 -29.90
CA ALA A 122 -9.41 -0.84 -30.83
C ALA A 122 -9.84 -1.08 -32.28
N VAL A 123 -9.79 -2.31 -32.79
CA VAL A 123 -10.23 -2.67 -34.15
C VAL A 123 -11.75 -2.53 -34.28
N HIS A 124 -12.51 -2.88 -33.25
CA HIS A 124 -13.96 -2.71 -33.23
C HIS A 124 -14.33 -1.23 -33.09
N ALA A 125 -13.57 -0.43 -32.34
CA ALA A 125 -13.71 1.03 -32.36
C ALA A 125 -13.37 1.61 -33.74
N TRP A 126 -12.32 1.11 -34.39
CA TRP A 126 -11.92 1.50 -35.74
C TRP A 126 -12.98 1.15 -36.80
N ASN A 127 -13.55 -0.05 -36.73
CA ASN A 127 -14.63 -0.49 -37.62
C ASN A 127 -15.93 0.29 -37.34
N LEU A 128 -16.22 0.62 -36.08
CA LEU A 128 -17.37 1.44 -35.68
C LEU A 128 -17.24 2.90 -36.14
N ILE A 129 -16.01 3.44 -36.18
CA ILE A 129 -15.70 4.75 -36.78
C ILE A 129 -15.86 4.72 -38.30
N GLY A 130 -15.59 3.57 -38.94
CA GLY A 130 -15.71 3.38 -40.38
C GLY A 130 -17.12 3.02 -40.89
N ASP A 131 -18.06 2.66 -40.01
CA ASP A 131 -19.41 2.24 -40.39
C ASP A 131 -20.32 3.46 -40.62
N GLN A 132 -20.58 3.77 -41.90
CA GLN A 132 -21.41 4.91 -42.32
C GLN A 132 -22.92 4.71 -42.03
N THR A 133 -23.33 3.54 -41.56
CA THR A 133 -24.73 3.25 -41.22
C THR A 133 -25.13 3.76 -39.84
N LEU A 134 -24.16 4.00 -38.95
CA LEU A 134 -24.38 4.45 -37.59
C LEU A 134 -24.19 5.97 -37.47
N SER A 135 -25.06 6.61 -36.68
CA SER A 135 -24.87 8.03 -36.34
C SER A 135 -23.59 8.22 -35.52
N ASN A 136 -22.81 9.25 -35.83
CA ASN A 136 -21.59 9.64 -35.11
C ASN A 136 -21.78 9.71 -33.58
N ILE A 137 -23.00 10.04 -33.12
CA ILE A 137 -23.35 10.11 -31.70
C ILE A 137 -23.37 8.71 -31.07
N CYS A 138 -23.90 7.71 -31.77
CA CYS A 138 -23.96 6.32 -31.31
C CYS A 138 -22.55 5.71 -31.22
N VAL A 139 -21.72 5.95 -32.25
CA VAL A 139 -20.31 5.54 -32.28
C VAL A 139 -19.54 6.12 -31.11
N PHE A 140 -19.70 7.42 -30.86
CA PHE A 140 -19.07 8.12 -29.73
C PHE A 140 -19.54 7.56 -28.38
N ALA A 141 -20.83 7.30 -28.21
CA ALA A 141 -21.38 6.73 -26.98
C ALA A 141 -20.81 5.34 -26.67
N HIS A 142 -20.70 4.46 -27.67
CA HIS A 142 -20.09 3.13 -27.49
C HIS A 142 -18.60 3.21 -27.15
N LEU A 143 -17.86 4.13 -27.78
CA LEU A 143 -16.43 4.32 -27.50
C LEU A 143 -16.21 4.87 -26.08
N LEU A 144 -17.02 5.86 -25.68
CA LEU A 144 -17.01 6.42 -24.34
C LEU A 144 -17.36 5.38 -23.28
N ALA A 145 -18.41 4.58 -23.50
CA ALA A 145 -18.82 3.52 -22.57
C ALA A 145 -17.70 2.50 -22.31
N ARG A 146 -16.91 2.16 -23.34
CA ARG A 146 -15.77 1.23 -23.21
C ARG A 146 -14.60 1.85 -22.46
N VAL A 147 -14.27 3.11 -22.73
CA VAL A 147 -13.24 3.85 -21.97
C VAL A 147 -13.64 3.95 -20.50
N VAL A 148 -14.90 4.25 -20.23
CA VAL A 148 -15.41 4.33 -18.85
C VAL A 148 -15.34 2.95 -18.16
N ALA A 149 -15.82 1.89 -18.81
CA ALA A 149 -15.86 0.55 -18.23
C ALA A 149 -14.48 -0.07 -17.98
N LEU A 150 -13.54 0.09 -18.91
CA LEU A 150 -12.25 -0.61 -18.87
C LEU A 150 -11.12 0.20 -18.23
N LEU A 151 -11.24 1.53 -18.18
CA LEU A 151 -10.18 2.40 -17.66
C LEU A 151 -10.64 3.23 -16.47
N VAL A 152 -11.76 3.95 -16.60
CA VAL A 152 -12.21 4.87 -15.54
C VAL A 152 -12.69 4.11 -14.30
N ILE A 153 -13.53 3.08 -14.46
CA ILE A 153 -14.07 2.32 -13.34
C ILE A 153 -12.96 1.62 -12.53
N PRO A 154 -12.00 0.90 -13.14
CA PRO A 154 -10.91 0.27 -12.37
C PRO A 154 -10.02 1.27 -11.64
N VAL A 155 -9.65 2.39 -12.29
CA VAL A 155 -8.84 3.44 -11.66
C VAL A 155 -9.59 4.10 -10.51
N PHE A 156 -10.88 4.40 -10.70
CA PHE A 156 -11.73 4.97 -9.66
C PHE A 156 -11.84 4.04 -8.46
N LEU A 157 -12.12 2.75 -8.68
CA LEU A 157 -12.21 1.77 -7.60
C LEU A 157 -10.88 1.63 -6.85
N TYR A 158 -9.75 1.61 -7.56
CA TYR A 158 -8.42 1.57 -6.95
C TYR A 158 -8.18 2.80 -6.05
N LEU A 159 -8.40 4.01 -6.57
CA LEU A 159 -8.22 5.25 -5.80
C LEU A 159 -9.20 5.32 -4.63
N LEU A 160 -10.43 4.85 -4.80
CA LEU A 160 -11.44 4.77 -3.74
C LEU A 160 -10.97 3.86 -2.60
N PHE A 161 -10.45 2.67 -2.90
CA PHE A 161 -9.93 1.77 -1.87
C PHE A 161 -8.74 2.38 -1.12
N PHE A 162 -7.83 3.05 -1.83
CA PHE A 162 -6.72 3.76 -1.18
C PHE A 162 -7.20 4.94 -0.32
N TYR A 163 -8.18 5.69 -0.81
CA TYR A 163 -8.79 6.78 -0.06
C TYR A 163 -9.44 6.27 1.23
N VAL A 164 -10.24 5.21 1.15
CA VAL A 164 -10.86 4.58 2.33
C VAL A 164 -9.80 4.00 3.27
N HIS A 165 -8.75 3.37 2.73
CA HIS A 165 -7.63 2.84 3.53
C HIS A 165 -6.95 3.94 4.35
N LEU A 166 -6.60 5.06 3.73
CA LEU A 166 -5.94 6.19 4.38
C LEU A 166 -6.85 6.92 5.38
N MET A 167 -8.15 7.04 5.07
CA MET A 167 -9.13 7.62 5.98
C MET A 167 -9.36 6.75 7.23
N LEU A 168 -9.34 5.42 7.09
CA LEU A 168 -9.47 4.50 8.21
C LEU A 168 -8.18 4.42 9.06
N LEU A 169 -7.01 4.48 8.42
CA LEU A 169 -5.69 4.37 9.06
C LEU A 169 -5.03 5.73 9.24
N TYR A 170 -5.68 6.62 9.98
CA TYR A 170 -5.17 7.98 10.25
C TYR A 170 -4.14 8.04 11.39
N ARG A 171 -3.91 6.96 12.14
CA ARG A 171 -2.98 6.90 13.27
C ARG A 171 -1.62 6.36 12.86
N SER A 172 -0.56 6.85 13.49
CA SER A 172 0.79 6.42 13.17
C SER A 172 1.10 4.97 13.58
N GLY A 173 1.73 4.21 12.69
CA GLY A 173 2.18 2.82 12.89
C GLY A 173 3.69 2.62 12.76
N PRO A 174 4.19 1.40 13.07
CA PRO A 174 5.62 1.09 13.05
C PRO A 174 6.27 1.14 11.66
N HIS A 175 5.47 1.11 10.58
CA HIS A 175 5.96 1.08 9.20
C HIS A 175 5.83 2.42 8.46
N ASP A 176 5.34 3.47 9.11
CA ASP A 176 5.17 4.80 8.48
C ASP A 176 6.51 5.44 8.12
N GLN A 177 7.61 4.95 8.71
CA GLN A 177 8.98 5.39 8.43
C GLN A 177 9.39 5.27 6.96
N ILE A 178 8.71 4.41 6.19
CA ILE A 178 8.95 4.24 4.75
C ILE A 178 8.32 5.39 3.95
N MET A 179 7.38 6.12 4.54
CA MET A 179 6.65 7.21 3.89
C MET A 179 7.36 8.56 4.05
N SER A 180 6.99 9.54 3.21
CA SER A 180 7.54 10.88 3.26
C SER A 180 7.18 11.61 4.57
N SER A 181 8.02 12.57 4.97
CA SER A 181 7.80 13.38 6.19
C SER A 181 6.49 14.19 6.13
N ALA A 182 6.10 14.66 4.95
CA ALA A 182 4.83 15.35 4.74
C ALA A 182 3.62 14.43 4.97
N PHE A 183 3.70 13.18 4.53
CA PHE A 183 2.66 12.18 4.79
C PHE A 183 2.60 11.80 6.27
N GLN A 184 3.75 11.56 6.91
CA GLN A 184 3.83 11.30 8.35
C GLN A 184 3.24 12.44 9.19
N ALA A 185 3.37 13.70 8.72
CA ALA A 185 2.78 14.86 9.39
C ALA A 185 1.24 14.91 9.28
N SER A 186 0.65 14.22 8.31
CA SER A 186 -0.81 14.11 8.19
C SER A 186 -1.43 13.05 9.11
N LEU A 187 -0.62 12.17 9.70
CA LEU A 187 -1.05 11.13 10.64
C LEU A 187 -1.07 11.64 12.08
N GLU A 188 -2.01 11.14 12.88
CA GLU A 188 -2.03 11.38 14.33
C GLU A 188 -0.87 10.63 14.99
N VAL A 189 0.10 11.38 15.53
CA VAL A 189 1.33 10.84 16.12
C VAL A 189 1.02 10.15 17.45
N THR A 190 1.19 8.83 17.47
CA THR A 190 1.26 8.04 18.70
C THR A 190 2.74 7.74 18.96
N LEU A 191 3.30 8.20 20.07
CA LEU A 191 4.71 7.99 20.43
C LEU A 191 5.04 6.49 20.60
N LYS A 192 5.40 5.79 19.52
CA LYS A 192 6.01 4.46 19.57
C LYS A 192 7.31 4.44 18.79
N SER A 193 8.40 4.38 19.55
CA SER A 193 9.79 4.29 19.12
C SER A 193 10.05 2.99 18.35
N VAL A 194 10.69 3.06 17.17
CA VAL A 194 11.16 1.88 16.43
C VAL A 194 12.63 2.09 16.06
N PHE A 195 13.48 1.24 16.62
CA PHE A 195 14.94 1.18 16.49
C PHE A 195 15.31 0.30 15.28
N GLY A 196 16.32 0.68 14.46
CA GLY A 196 17.11 -0.33 13.72
C GLY A 196 17.40 -0.19 12.22
N LYS A 197 17.21 0.95 11.55
CA LYS A 197 17.67 1.18 10.15
C LYS A 197 18.24 2.59 9.99
N PRO A 198 19.00 2.94 8.92
CA PRO A 198 19.55 4.30 8.74
C PRO A 198 18.39 5.26 8.53
N LEU A 199 17.90 5.78 9.64
CA LEU A 199 16.79 6.68 9.72
C LEU A 199 17.25 8.04 9.22
N PRO A 200 16.39 8.81 8.51
CA PRO A 200 16.61 10.25 8.41
C PRO A 200 16.69 10.77 9.85
N CYS A 201 17.89 11.09 10.28
CA CYS A 201 18.15 11.46 11.65
C CYS A 201 18.26 12.96 11.78
N TRP A 202 17.77 13.44 12.90
CA TRP A 202 17.88 14.83 13.29
C TRP A 202 19.29 15.07 13.82
N LEU A 203 19.84 16.24 13.51
CA LEU A 203 21.04 16.73 14.17
C LEU A 203 20.71 16.92 15.65
N HIS A 204 21.37 16.17 16.53
CA HIS A 204 21.03 16.08 17.94
C HIS A 204 22.24 16.41 18.80
N SER A 205 22.05 17.18 19.86
CA SER A 205 23.11 17.48 20.81
C SER A 205 22.60 17.62 22.24
N HIS A 206 23.43 17.27 23.21
CA HIS A 206 23.09 17.29 24.63
C HIS A 206 24.32 17.64 25.45
N LYS A 207 24.19 17.89 26.77
CA LYS A 207 25.28 18.42 27.61
C LYS A 207 26.51 17.51 27.73
N ASN A 208 26.48 16.28 27.22
CA ASN A 208 27.61 15.37 27.31
C ASN A 208 28.68 15.72 26.27
N THR A 209 29.92 15.46 26.63
CA THR A 209 31.11 15.69 25.80
C THR A 209 31.69 14.38 25.29
N TYR A 210 32.39 14.40 24.17
CA TYR A 210 33.16 13.23 23.74
C TYR A 210 34.25 12.90 24.77
N PRO A 211 34.56 11.62 25.01
CA PRO A 211 35.62 11.24 25.95
C PRO A 211 36.97 11.76 25.46
N MET A 212 37.85 12.19 26.38
CA MET A 212 39.20 12.69 26.03
C MET A 212 40.03 11.62 25.30
N ILE A 213 39.92 10.37 25.73
CA ILE A 213 40.61 9.22 25.16
C ILE A 213 39.60 8.08 25.03
N TYR A 214 39.48 7.51 23.84
CA TYR A 214 38.68 6.31 23.60
C TYR A 214 39.46 5.05 23.99
N GLU A 215 38.76 3.93 24.21
CA GLU A 215 39.38 2.63 24.55
C GLU A 215 40.41 2.15 23.52
N ASN A 216 40.29 2.61 22.27
CA ASN A 216 41.24 2.32 21.18
C ASN A 216 42.42 3.32 21.09
N GLY A 217 42.64 4.14 22.11
CA GLY A 217 43.75 5.10 22.19
C GLY A 217 43.58 6.38 21.37
N ARG A 218 42.43 6.59 20.70
CA ARG A 218 42.16 7.83 19.96
C ARG A 218 41.89 8.98 20.93
N GLY A 219 42.54 10.12 20.71
CA GLY A 219 42.25 11.37 21.43
C GLY A 219 41.06 12.12 20.83
N SER A 220 40.30 12.83 21.66
CA SER A 220 39.23 13.75 21.25
C SER A 220 39.43 15.13 21.85
N SER A 221 38.79 16.15 21.26
CA SER A 221 38.80 17.53 21.77
C SER A 221 37.96 17.73 23.04
N HIS A 222 37.27 16.69 23.52
CA HIS A 222 36.34 16.72 24.66
C HIS A 222 35.30 17.86 24.55
N GLN A 223 34.88 18.13 23.32
CA GLN A 223 33.80 19.05 23.00
C GLN A 223 32.44 18.35 23.06
N GLN A 224 31.37 19.14 22.97
CA GLN A 224 30.00 18.66 23.06
C GLN A 224 29.70 17.65 21.96
N GLN A 225 29.01 16.56 22.32
CA GLN A 225 28.62 15.55 21.34
C GLN A 225 27.51 16.07 20.43
N VAL A 226 27.69 15.86 19.13
CA VAL A 226 26.67 16.11 18.11
C VAL A 226 26.49 14.81 17.34
N THR A 227 25.31 14.23 17.46
CA THR A 227 25.00 12.91 16.91
C THR A 227 23.76 12.96 16.02
N CYS A 228 23.51 11.83 15.38
CA CYS A 228 22.39 11.56 14.49
C CYS A 228 21.32 10.82 15.31
N TYR A 229 20.23 11.49 15.68
CA TYR A 229 19.16 10.92 16.51
C TYR A 229 17.85 10.74 15.71
N PRO A 230 17.23 9.55 15.72
CA PRO A 230 16.10 9.27 14.84
C PRO A 230 14.75 9.84 15.32
N PHE A 231 14.62 10.20 16.60
CA PHE A 231 13.36 10.67 17.15
C PHE A 231 13.34 12.19 17.31
N LYS A 232 12.15 12.79 17.32
CA LYS A 232 11.99 14.21 17.63
C LYS A 232 12.24 14.43 19.13
N ASP A 233 13.12 15.37 19.43
CA ASP A 233 13.53 15.77 20.78
C ASP A 233 13.78 17.29 20.80
N ILE A 234 13.66 17.92 21.96
CA ILE A 234 14.05 19.32 22.20
C ILE A 234 15.55 19.53 21.95
N ASN A 235 16.35 18.49 22.13
CA ASN A 235 17.78 18.43 21.81
C ASN A 235 18.08 18.39 20.29
N ASN A 236 17.04 18.41 19.45
CA ASN A 236 17.18 18.50 17.99
C ASN A 236 16.98 19.94 17.49
N TRP A 237 16.72 20.90 18.37
CA TRP A 237 16.44 22.29 17.98
C TRP A 237 17.74 23.06 17.75
N TRP A 238 17.90 23.59 16.54
CA TRP A 238 19.03 24.41 16.13
C TRP A 238 18.56 25.77 15.63
N ILE A 239 19.24 26.81 16.07
CA ILE A 239 19.00 28.20 15.70
C ILE A 239 20.01 28.56 14.61
N VAL A 240 19.50 29.02 13.46
CA VAL A 240 20.32 29.54 12.37
C VAL A 240 20.71 30.98 12.70
N LYS A 241 22.01 31.25 12.72
CA LYS A 241 22.60 32.52 13.14
C LYS A 241 23.56 33.06 12.09
N ASP A 242 23.58 34.38 11.92
CA ASP A 242 24.59 35.07 11.11
C ASP A 242 25.95 35.08 11.84
N PRO A 243 27.06 34.64 11.20
CA PRO A 243 28.39 34.61 11.82
C PRO A 243 28.87 35.98 12.33
N GLY A 244 28.47 37.08 11.67
CA GLY A 244 28.92 38.43 12.00
C GLY A 244 28.18 39.08 13.17
N ARG A 245 27.19 38.40 13.77
CA ARG A 245 26.39 38.94 14.87
C ARG A 245 26.64 38.17 16.15
N HIS A 246 26.81 38.87 17.27
CA HIS A 246 26.98 38.21 18.57
C HIS A 246 25.65 37.87 19.25
N GLN A 247 24.60 38.64 19.01
CA GLN A 247 23.29 38.48 19.65
C GLN A 247 22.41 37.48 18.91
N LEU A 248 21.60 36.71 19.66
CA LEU A 248 20.62 35.74 19.15
C LEU A 248 19.24 36.36 18.91
N VAL A 249 19.12 37.69 19.01
CA VAL A 249 17.84 38.39 18.86
C VAL A 249 17.45 38.44 17.39
N VAL A 250 16.21 38.03 17.09
CA VAL A 250 15.65 38.10 15.75
C VAL A 250 15.36 39.57 15.42
N ASN A 251 15.87 40.03 14.28
CA ASN A 251 15.54 41.37 13.79
C ASN A 251 14.05 41.46 13.43
N ASN A 252 13.45 42.63 13.66
CA ASN A 252 12.16 42.99 13.08
C ASN A 252 12.39 44.06 12.00
N PRO A 253 12.18 43.77 10.71
CA PRO A 253 11.72 42.51 10.12
C PRO A 253 12.82 41.42 10.05
N PRO A 254 12.44 40.12 10.03
CA PRO A 254 13.39 39.02 9.94
C PRO A 254 14.09 38.99 8.58
N ARG A 255 15.41 38.77 8.58
CA ARG A 255 16.19 38.60 7.36
C ARG A 255 15.97 37.16 6.83
N PRO A 256 15.49 36.98 5.59
CA PRO A 256 15.37 35.65 5.00
C PRO A 256 16.76 35.08 4.68
N VAL A 257 16.96 33.79 4.93
CA VAL A 257 18.18 33.04 4.57
C VAL A 257 18.08 32.62 3.10
N ARG A 258 19.07 32.99 2.29
CA ARG A 258 19.13 32.65 0.86
C ARG A 258 20.13 31.52 0.60
N HIS A 259 19.96 30.85 -0.53
CA HIS A 259 20.92 29.85 -0.99
C HIS A 259 22.29 30.51 -1.21
N GLY A 260 23.34 29.94 -0.59
CA GLY A 260 24.71 30.49 -0.63
C GLY A 260 25.10 31.35 0.58
N ASP A 261 24.17 31.66 1.49
CA ASP A 261 24.49 32.38 2.72
C ASP A 261 25.30 31.52 3.69
N ILE A 262 26.36 32.10 4.29
CA ILE A 262 27.13 31.45 5.36
C ILE A 262 26.37 31.63 6.66
N VAL A 263 26.03 30.52 7.32
CA VAL A 263 25.30 30.50 8.58
C VAL A 263 26.03 29.68 9.63
N GLN A 264 25.81 30.04 10.89
CA GLN A 264 26.21 29.26 12.06
C GLN A 264 24.99 28.59 12.67
N LEU A 265 25.14 27.33 13.08
CA LEU A 265 24.10 26.60 13.79
C LEU A 265 24.41 26.64 15.29
N VAL A 266 23.47 27.15 16.08
CA VAL A 266 23.56 27.21 17.54
C VAL A 266 22.56 26.23 18.13
N HIS A 267 23.01 25.35 19.01
CA HIS A 267 22.11 24.40 19.66
C HIS A 267 21.20 25.12 20.66
N GLY A 268 19.88 24.93 20.53
CA GLY A 268 18.88 25.69 21.30
C GLY A 268 19.00 25.50 22.82
N MET A 269 19.29 24.28 23.28
CA MET A 269 19.31 23.95 24.72
C MET A 269 20.65 24.26 25.40
N THR A 270 21.78 24.10 24.70
CA THR A 270 23.11 24.28 25.29
C THR A 270 23.79 25.57 24.84
N THR A 271 23.21 26.29 23.88
CA THR A 271 23.75 27.54 23.30
C THR A 271 25.15 27.41 22.70
N ARG A 272 25.64 26.18 22.51
CA ARG A 272 26.92 25.91 21.85
C ARG A 272 26.78 25.97 20.34
N LEU A 273 27.86 26.37 19.69
CA LEU A 273 27.96 26.40 18.24
C LEU A 273 28.29 25.00 17.72
N LEU A 274 27.71 24.65 16.56
CA LEU A 274 28.20 23.52 15.78
C LEU A 274 29.59 23.86 15.25
N ASN A 275 30.56 23.01 15.58
CA ASN A 275 31.95 23.15 15.18
C ASN A 275 32.45 21.86 14.54
N THR A 276 33.44 21.98 13.66
CA THR A 276 34.13 20.88 12.98
C THR A 276 35.51 20.65 13.56
#